data_AF-A0A0Q1C2S8-F1
#
_entry.id   AF-A0A0Q1C2S8-F1
#
_cell.length_a   1.000
_cell.length_b   1.000
_cell.length_c   1.000
_cell.angle_alpha   90.00
_cell.angle_beta   90.00
_cell.angle_gamma   90.00
#
_symmetry.space_group_name_H-M   'P 1'
#
loop_
_entity.id
_entity.type
_entity.pdbx_description
1 polymer ?
#
loop_
_entity_poly.entity_id
_entity_poly.type
_entity_poly.pdbx_seq_one_letter_code
_entity_poly.pdbx_strand_id
1 'polypeptide(L)'
;MKVDKMSVSFDGELGDAVRDAARRAGVGLSAWLAGAAAAKLRADALAEFLDSWETANPALTPEELARAERELGLRADQSAA
;
A
#
# COMPACT_ATOMS: atom_id res chain seq x y z
N MET A 1 25.22 -14.66 1.34
CA MET A 1 23.88 -14.44 0.74
C MET A 1 23.75 -15.31 -0.49
N LYS A 2 22.72 -16.15 -0.59
CA LYS A 2 22.43 -16.92 -1.80
C LYS A 2 21.83 -15.96 -2.82
N VAL A 3 22.45 -15.84 -4.00
CA VAL A 3 21.92 -15.06 -5.12
C VAL A 3 21.21 -16.01 -6.06
N ASP A 4 19.92 -15.80 -6.28
CA ASP A 4 19.16 -16.49 -7.33
C ASP A 4 19.26 -15.69 -8.64
N LYS A 5 19.73 -16.33 -9.71
CA LYS A 5 19.98 -15.65 -10.99
C LYS A 5 18.82 -15.93 -11.93
N MET A 6 18.21 -14.85 -12.42
CA MET A 6 17.06 -14.91 -13.32
C MET A 6 17.41 -14.29 -14.67
N SER A 7 16.97 -14.92 -15.76
CA SER A 7 16.97 -14.29 -17.09
C SER A 7 15.61 -13.64 -17.31
N VAL A 8 15.59 -12.34 -17.57
CA VAL A 8 14.36 -11.56 -17.77
C VAL A 8 14.44 -10.83 -19.10
N SER A 9 13.43 -11.04 -19.95
CA SER A 9 13.28 -10.34 -21.21
C SER A 9 12.42 -9.10 -21.00
N PHE A 10 12.83 -7.99 -21.61
CA PHE A 10 12.06 -6.75 -21.66
C PHE A 10 11.81 -6.38 -23.11
N ASP A 11 10.76 -5.57 -23.32
CA ASP A 11 10.73 -4.71 -24.49
C ASP A 11 12.01 -3.84 -24.55
N GLY A 12 12.49 -3.55 -25.75
CA GLY A 12 13.74 -2.81 -25.95
C GLY A 12 13.75 -1.46 -25.24
N GLU A 13 12.70 -0.67 -25.42
CA GLU A 13 12.59 0.68 -24.85
C GLU A 13 12.52 0.63 -23.32
N LEU A 14 11.77 -0.34 -22.78
CA LEU A 14 11.68 -0.56 -21.34
C LEU A 14 13.04 -0.96 -20.77
N GLY A 15 13.78 -1.84 -21.45
CA GLY A 15 15.12 -2.23 -21.03
C GLY A 15 16.07 -1.04 -20.92
N ASP A 16 16.02 -0.11 -21.86
CA ASP A 16 16.83 1.11 -21.84
C ASP A 16 16.40 2.07 -20.73
N ALA A 17 15.09 2.28 -20.57
CA ALA A 17 14.55 3.10 -19.49
C ALA A 17 14.96 2.59 -18.09
N VAL A 18 14.95 1.27 -17.89
CA VAL A 18 15.36 0.62 -16.64
C VAL A 18 16.86 0.82 -16.38
N ARG A 19 17.71 0.66 -17.41
CA ARG A 19 19.17 0.90 -17.28
C ARG A 19 19.46 2.36 -16.93
N ASP A 20 18.76 3.28 -17.57
CA ASP A 20 18.90 4.70 -17.30
C ASP A 20 18.43 5.06 -15.89
N ALA A 21 17.32 4.47 -15.42
CA ALA A 21 16.84 4.64 -14.06
C ALA A 21 17.84 4.13 -13.02
N ALA A 22 18.43 2.96 -13.23
CA ALA A 22 19.48 2.43 -12.37
C ALA A 22 20.70 3.36 -12.31
N ARG A 23 21.13 3.88 -13.47
CA ARG A 23 22.23 4.85 -13.56
C ARG A 23 21.92 6.14 -12.80
N ARG A 24 20.72 6.71 -12.99
CA ARG A 24 20.28 7.92 -12.26
C ARG A 24 20.22 7.70 -10.76
N ALA A 25 19.84 6.49 -10.32
CA ALA A 25 19.82 6.11 -8.92
C ALA A 25 21.20 5.77 -8.34
N GLY A 26 22.27 5.75 -9.16
CA GLY A 26 23.63 5.44 -8.71
C GLY A 26 23.83 4.00 -8.24
N VAL A 27 22.96 3.07 -8.66
CA VAL A 27 23.00 1.65 -8.26
C VAL A 27 23.10 0.72 -9.47
N GLY A 28 23.58 -0.51 -9.26
CA GLY A 28 23.63 -1.52 -10.31
C GLY A 28 22.22 -1.97 -10.74
N LEU A 29 22.08 -2.38 -12.01
CA LEU A 29 20.81 -2.82 -12.61
C LEU A 29 20.09 -3.88 -11.77
N SER A 30 20.80 -4.92 -11.32
CA SER A 30 20.20 -5.98 -10.50
C SER A 30 19.70 -5.47 -9.15
N ALA A 31 20.42 -4.53 -8.50
CA ALA A 31 20.00 -3.94 -7.24
C ALA A 31 18.77 -3.04 -7.44
N TRP A 32 18.74 -2.29 -8.54
CA TRP A 32 17.59 -1.47 -8.91
C TRP A 32 16.34 -2.33 -9.16
N LEU A 33 16.47 -3.40 -9.96
CA LEU A 33 15.38 -4.34 -10.24
C LEU A 33 14.88 -5.05 -8.98
N ALA A 34 15.79 -5.48 -8.11
CA ALA A 34 15.42 -6.08 -6.83
C ALA A 34 14.64 -5.11 -5.94
N GLY A 35 15.07 -3.84 -5.89
CA GLY A 35 14.37 -2.78 -5.17
C GLY A 35 12.96 -2.51 -5.73
N ALA A 36 12.84 -2.43 -7.06
CA ALA A 36 11.54 -2.25 -7.73
C ALA A 36 10.60 -3.43 -7.48
N ALA A 37 11.10 -4.67 -7.60
CA ALA A 37 10.33 -5.87 -7.31
C ALA A 37 9.87 -5.90 -5.84
N ALA A 38 10.75 -5.61 -4.89
CA ALA A 38 10.40 -5.55 -3.47
C ALA A 38 9.35 -4.46 -3.16
N ALA A 39 9.45 -3.29 -3.82
CA ALA A 39 8.45 -2.24 -3.68
C ALA A 39 7.07 -2.69 -4.19
N LYS A 40 7.02 -3.32 -5.37
CA LYS A 40 5.77 -3.84 -5.94
C LYS A 40 5.14 -4.92 -5.06
N LEU A 41 5.92 -5.90 -4.61
CA LEU A 41 5.43 -6.98 -3.75
C LEU A 41 4.89 -6.47 -2.41
N ARG A 42 5.53 -5.45 -1.81
CA ARG A 42 5.00 -4.81 -0.59
C ARG A 42 3.69 -4.07 -0.83
N ALA A 43 3.56 -3.37 -1.96
CA ALA A 43 2.33 -2.69 -2.30
C ALA A 43 1.18 -3.68 -2.51
N ASP A 44 1.45 -4.81 -3.19
CA ASP A 44 0.45 -5.86 -3.41
C ASP A 44 0.02 -6.51 -2.09
N ALA A 45 0.97 -6.86 -1.23
CA ALA A 45 0.69 -7.43 0.09
C ALA A 45 -0.10 -6.45 0.98
N LEU A 46 0.20 -5.15 0.89
CA LEU A 46 -0.55 -4.12 1.61
C LEU A 46 -1.99 -4.00 1.09
N ALA A 47 -2.19 -4.03 -0.22
CA ALA A 47 -3.53 -3.97 -0.82
C ALA A 47 -4.38 -5.17 -0.35
N GLU A 48 -3.85 -6.39 -0.43
CA GLU A 48 -4.52 -7.60 0.04
C GLU A 48 -4.87 -7.52 1.54
N PHE A 49 -3.93 -7.01 2.34
CA PHE A 49 -4.16 -6.82 3.77
C PHE A 49 -5.30 -5.81 4.02
N LEU A 50 -5.31 -4.68 3.31
CA LEU A 50 -6.33 -3.65 3.47
C LEU A 50 -7.71 -4.17 3.06
N ASP A 51 -7.83 -4.90 1.96
CA ASP A 51 -9.09 -5.51 1.52
C ASP A 51 -9.66 -6.46 2.59
N SER A 52 -8.79 -7.31 3.16
CA SER A 52 -9.18 -8.21 4.25
C SER A 52 -9.54 -7.44 5.52
N TRP A 53 -8.80 -6.39 5.84
CA TRP A 53 -9.04 -5.58 7.03
C TRP A 53 -10.35 -4.82 6.93
N GLU A 54 -10.66 -4.20 5.79
CA GLU A 54 -11.90 -3.47 5.53
C GLU A 54 -13.12 -4.39 5.59
N THR A 55 -12.99 -5.62 5.06
CA THR A 55 -14.04 -6.64 5.14
C THR A 55 -14.33 -7.02 6.59
N ALA A 56 -13.29 -7.16 7.43
CA ALA A 56 -13.43 -7.52 8.84
C ALA A 56 -13.84 -6.34 9.73
N ASN A 57 -13.62 -5.10 9.28
CA ASN A 57 -13.85 -3.87 10.04
C ASN A 57 -14.75 -2.92 9.24
N PRO A 58 -16.02 -3.28 9.01
CA PRO A 58 -16.95 -2.39 8.33
C PRO A 58 -17.11 -1.08 9.10
N ALA A 59 -17.39 -0.01 8.38
CA ALA A 59 -17.70 1.29 9.00
C ALA A 59 -18.89 1.15 9.94
N LEU A 60 -18.82 1.86 11.08
CA LEU A 60 -19.93 1.92 12.03
C LEU A 60 -21.17 2.45 11.33
N THR A 61 -22.31 1.79 11.54
CA THR A 61 -23.56 2.25 10.95
C THR A 61 -24.02 3.56 11.63
N PRO A 62 -24.87 4.37 10.97
CA PRO A 62 -25.46 5.56 11.60
C PRO A 62 -26.16 5.27 12.93
N GLU A 63 -26.78 4.09 13.08
CA GLU A 63 -27.44 3.66 14.30
C GLU A 63 -26.43 3.31 15.39
N GLU A 64 -25.34 2.64 15.03
CA GLU A 64 -24.24 2.32 15.95
C GLU A 64 -23.54 3.58 16.43
N LEU A 65 -23.29 4.54 15.52
CA LEU A 65 -22.79 5.87 15.85
C LEU A 65 -23.75 6.61 16.77
N ALA A 66 -25.05 6.64 16.46
CA ALA A 66 -26.05 7.28 17.30
C ALA A 66 -26.15 6.65 18.69
N ARG A 67 -25.98 5.33 18.80
CA ARG A 67 -25.90 4.65 20.10
C ARG A 67 -24.65 5.07 20.86
N ALA A 68 -23.48 5.04 20.21
CA ALA A 68 -22.22 5.46 20.83
C ALA A 68 -22.27 6.92 21.30
N GLU A 69 -22.84 7.84 20.52
CA GLU A 69 -22.99 9.24 20.91
C GLU A 69 -23.89 9.43 22.15
N ARG A 70 -24.93 8.60 22.31
CA ARG A 70 -25.77 8.60 23.52
C ARG A 70 -25.02 8.04 24.72
N GLU A 71 -24.33 6.92 24.55
CA GLU A 71 -23.53 6.27 25.61
C GLU A 71 -22.38 7.18 26.09
N LEU A 72 -21.77 7.93 25.18
CA LEU A 72 -20.70 8.89 25.46
C LEU A 72 -21.22 10.26 25.94
N GLY A 73 -22.53 10.49 25.93
CA GLY A 73 -23.13 11.77 26.34
C GLY A 73 -22.86 12.96 25.40
N LEU A 74 -22.43 12.71 24.16
CA LEU A 74 -21.98 13.75 23.22
C LEU A 74 -23.12 14.60 22.62
N ARG A 75 -24.37 14.11 22.66
CA ARG A 75 -25.53 14.80 22.07
C ARG A 75 -26.36 15.64 23.04
N ALA A 76 -25.91 15.84 24.28
CA ALA A 76 -26.67 16.60 25.29
C ALA A 76 -26.54 18.14 25.19
N ASP A 77 -25.61 18.69 24.38
CA ASP A 77 -25.24 20.11 24.44
C ASP A 77 -25.59 20.95 23.19
N GLN A 78 -26.48 20.45 22.30
CA GLN A 78 -26.95 21.21 21.13
C GLN A 78 -28.38 21.78 21.29
N SER A 79 -28.89 21.84 22.51
CA SER A 79 -30.18 22.50 22.83
C SER A 79 -30.01 23.55 23.93
N ALA A 80 -29.13 24.52 23.67
CA ALA A 80 -29.04 25.75 24.44
C ALA A 80 -28.54 26.89 23.52
N ALA A 81 -29.39 27.32 22.59
CA ALA A 81 -29.26 28.60 21.88
C ALA A 81 -30.64 29.10 21.46
#